data_AF-A0A630BSU6-F1
#
_entry.id   AF-A0A630BSU6-F1
#
_cell.length_a   1.000
_cell.length_b   1.000
_cell.length_c   1.000
_cell.angle_alpha   90.00
_cell.angle_beta   90.00
_cell.angle_gamma   90.00
#
_symmetry.space_group_name_H-M   'P 1'
#
loop_
_entity.id
_entity.type
_entity.pdbx_description
1 polymer ?
#
loop_
_entity_poly.entity_id
_entity_poly.type
_entity_poly.pdbx_seq_one_letter_code
_entity_poly.pdbx_strand_id
1 'polypeptide(L)'
;MRRYYDSETLKSILGQKTSLEYSDDLECLSKNTIYKIILSEKQYNFPYVNIFEDKIENNFTASFIKNEDRKKAKEHLKAIFLNANHLFVYDKFINKNQKQFIKFAEECFPRKKLNIFYPIENIMKFPKNLCSNLKNIYKEWLVVENKDAEINEKYDYLHDRYIIVDKKIQIILTSGIDNLMNIEKDFTYIIREL
;
A
#
# COMPACT_ATOMS: atom_id res chain seq x y z
N MET A 1 -6.30 15.12 13.00
CA MET A 1 -5.81 13.98 13.80
C MET A 1 -7.04 13.26 14.33
N ARG A 2 -7.41 12.08 13.80
CA ARG A 2 -8.55 11.31 14.34
C ARG A 2 -8.16 10.89 15.76
N ARG A 3 -8.75 11.52 16.77
CA ARG A 3 -8.68 11.03 18.15
C ARG A 3 -9.37 9.67 18.12
N TYR A 4 -8.68 8.63 18.56
CA TYR A 4 -9.14 7.27 18.31
C TYR A 4 -10.50 6.97 18.94
N TYR A 5 -10.87 7.63 20.04
CA TYR A 5 -12.27 7.77 20.49
C TYR A 5 -12.36 9.06 21.32
N ASP A 6 -13.40 9.87 21.13
CA ASP A 6 -13.71 10.90 22.12
C ASP A 6 -14.50 10.28 23.30
N SER A 7 -14.54 11.02 24.40
CA SER A 7 -15.21 10.58 25.64
C SER A 7 -16.68 10.25 25.40
N GLU A 8 -17.34 10.92 24.46
CA GLU A 8 -18.74 10.65 24.12
C GLU A 8 -18.91 9.33 23.36
N THR A 9 -18.01 9.03 22.43
CA THR A 9 -17.98 7.76 21.68
C THR A 9 -17.72 6.60 22.64
N LEU A 10 -16.78 6.74 23.58
CA LEU A 10 -16.53 5.74 24.62
C LEU A 10 -17.75 5.57 25.52
N LYS A 11 -18.40 6.66 25.95
CA LYS A 11 -19.63 6.60 26.75
C LYS A 11 -20.79 5.98 25.99
N SER A 12 -20.90 6.16 24.68
CA SER A 12 -21.92 5.50 23.86
C SER A 12 -21.68 3.99 23.76
N ILE A 13 -20.42 3.57 23.61
CA ILE A 13 -20.04 2.14 23.54
C ILE A 13 -20.20 1.46 24.90
N LEU A 14 -19.79 2.13 25.98
CA LEU A 14 -19.77 1.58 27.34
C LEU A 14 -21.09 1.79 28.09
N GLY A 15 -21.83 2.85 27.77
CA GLY A 15 -23.02 3.30 28.50
C GLY A 15 -24.27 2.44 28.31
N GLN A 16 -24.23 1.44 27.43
CA GLN A 16 -25.29 0.42 27.35
C GLN A 16 -25.08 -0.77 28.29
N LYS A 17 -23.91 -0.89 28.96
CA LYS A 17 -23.65 -1.90 30.00
C LYS A 17 -23.41 -1.21 31.35
N THR A 18 -24.49 -0.85 32.03
CA THR A 18 -24.47 -0.48 33.45
C THR A 18 -24.33 -1.73 34.32
N SER A 19 -23.14 -2.32 34.32
CA SER A 19 -22.55 -3.17 35.36
C SER A 19 -21.29 -3.79 34.78
N LEU A 20 -20.14 -3.13 34.98
CA LEU A 20 -18.87 -3.82 34.89
C LEU A 20 -18.76 -4.69 36.15
N GLU A 21 -19.38 -5.87 36.11
CA GLU A 21 -18.99 -6.94 37.02
C GLU A 21 -17.50 -7.19 36.80
N TYR A 22 -16.72 -7.09 37.86
CA TYR A 22 -15.24 -7.08 37.83
C TYR A 22 -14.67 -8.50 37.60
N SER A 23 -15.13 -9.15 36.53
CA SER A 23 -14.79 -10.51 36.13
C SER A 23 -14.78 -10.69 34.59
N ASP A 24 -14.59 -9.62 33.82
CA ASP A 24 -14.41 -9.79 32.38
C ASP A 24 -12.95 -10.15 32.11
N ASP A 25 -12.69 -11.42 31.82
CA ASP A 25 -11.43 -11.87 31.25
C ASP A 25 -11.06 -11.02 30.00
N LEU A 26 -9.78 -10.96 29.64
CA LEU A 26 -9.29 -10.11 28.54
C LEU A 26 -10.01 -10.39 27.21
N GLU A 27 -10.50 -11.62 27.01
CA GLU A 27 -11.26 -12.01 25.82
C GLU A 27 -12.68 -11.48 25.83
N CYS A 28 -13.33 -11.41 26.99
CA CYS A 28 -14.62 -10.76 27.17
C CYS A 28 -14.51 -9.25 26.91
N LEU A 29 -13.46 -8.61 27.43
CA LEU A 29 -13.20 -7.19 27.20
C LEU A 29 -12.92 -6.89 25.72
N SER A 30 -12.11 -7.71 25.05
CA SER A 30 -11.73 -7.48 23.65
C SER A 30 -12.93 -7.45 22.73
N LYS A 31 -13.97 -8.26 22.97
CA LYS A 31 -15.23 -8.29 22.20
C LYS A 31 -15.97 -6.96 22.19
N ASN A 32 -15.75 -6.10 23.19
CA ASN A 32 -16.35 -4.76 23.28
C ASN A 32 -15.51 -3.69 22.54
N THR A 33 -14.32 -4.02 22.04
CA THR A 33 -13.48 -3.11 21.25
C THR A 33 -13.82 -3.19 19.76
N ILE A 34 -13.53 -2.13 18.99
CA ILE A 34 -13.80 -2.11 17.54
C ILE A 34 -13.06 -3.23 16.80
N TYR A 35 -11.80 -3.47 17.15
CA TYR A 35 -10.94 -4.42 16.44
C TYR A 35 -11.01 -5.84 17.00
N LYS A 36 -11.54 -6.03 18.22
CA LYS A 36 -11.71 -7.34 18.85
C LYS A 36 -10.40 -8.12 18.96
N ILE A 37 -9.31 -7.41 19.26
CA ILE A 37 -7.97 -7.98 19.42
C ILE A 37 -7.42 -7.76 20.83
N ILE A 38 -6.48 -8.63 21.21
CA ILE A 38 -5.68 -8.54 22.43
C ILE A 38 -4.21 -8.55 22.01
N LEU A 39 -3.43 -7.56 22.42
CA LEU A 39 -1.98 -7.59 22.16
C LEU A 39 -1.31 -8.60 23.08
N SER A 40 -0.45 -9.46 22.54
CA SER A 40 0.26 -10.52 23.27
C SER A 40 1.73 -10.56 22.88
N GLU A 41 2.57 -11.12 23.74
CA GLU A 41 3.96 -11.45 23.40
C GLU A 41 4.13 -12.93 23.01
N LYS A 42 3.14 -13.78 23.33
CA LYS A 42 3.28 -15.25 23.28
C LYS A 42 2.19 -15.95 22.48
N GLN A 43 1.03 -15.31 22.31
CA GLN A 43 -0.12 -15.89 21.65
C GLN A 43 -0.30 -15.30 20.26
N TYR A 44 -0.66 -16.15 19.31
CA TYR A 44 -0.80 -15.84 17.88
C TYR A 44 -2.20 -16.15 17.34
N ASN A 45 -3.01 -16.85 18.13
CA ASN A 45 -4.36 -17.23 17.72
C ASN A 45 -5.32 -16.11 18.06
N PHE A 46 -6.18 -15.75 17.10
CA PHE A 46 -7.24 -14.76 17.32
C PHE A 46 -8.05 -15.10 18.61
N PRO A 47 -8.31 -14.13 19.51
CA PRO A 47 -8.18 -12.68 19.32
C PRO A 47 -6.78 -12.10 19.62
N TYR A 48 -5.78 -12.92 19.94
CA TYR A 48 -4.45 -12.43 20.26
C TYR A 48 -3.66 -12.06 19.00
N VAL A 49 -3.01 -10.90 19.05
CA VAL A 49 -2.04 -10.41 18.06
C VAL A 49 -0.68 -10.32 18.75
N ASN A 50 0.28 -11.10 18.28
CA ASN A 50 1.63 -11.05 18.77
C ASN A 50 2.31 -9.74 18.34
N ILE A 51 2.89 -9.01 19.29
CA ILE A 51 3.50 -7.69 19.01
C ILE A 51 4.91 -7.78 18.41
N PHE A 52 5.52 -8.96 18.39
CA PHE A 52 6.86 -9.21 17.85
C PHE A 52 6.82 -9.93 16.49
N GLU A 53 5.96 -10.95 16.36
CA GLU A 53 5.85 -11.75 15.13
C GLU A 53 4.40 -12.17 14.90
N ASP A 54 3.68 -11.56 13.95
CA ASP A 54 2.31 -11.99 13.61
C ASP A 54 2.04 -11.72 12.11
N LYS A 55 0.95 -12.29 11.61
CA LYS A 55 0.37 -11.94 10.30
C LYS A 55 -0.34 -10.60 10.33
N ILE A 56 -0.81 -10.15 11.49
CA ILE A 56 -1.45 -8.84 11.66
C ILE A 56 -0.38 -7.79 11.95
N GLU A 57 -0.16 -6.89 10.99
CA GLU A 57 0.92 -5.90 11.02
C GLU A 57 0.38 -4.46 11.12
N ASN A 58 1.16 -3.58 11.73
CA ASN A 58 0.90 -2.14 11.70
C ASN A 58 1.32 -1.57 10.35
N ASN A 59 0.34 -1.24 9.52
CA ASN A 59 0.57 -0.68 8.20
C ASN A 59 0.06 0.77 8.12
N PHE A 60 0.76 1.60 7.36
CA PHE A 60 0.22 2.90 7.00
C PHE A 60 -0.76 2.72 5.84
N THR A 61 -2.01 3.16 6.02
CA THR A 61 -3.04 3.08 4.99
C THR A 61 -3.66 4.44 4.75
N ALA A 62 -3.90 4.78 3.49
CA ALA A 62 -4.71 5.93 3.12
C ALA A 62 -5.73 5.52 2.05
N SER A 63 -6.99 5.87 2.32
CA SER A 63 -8.14 5.62 1.47
C SER A 63 -8.76 6.94 1.08
N PHE A 64 -9.18 7.04 -0.18
CA PHE A 64 -9.98 8.16 -0.64
C PHE A 64 -11.10 7.66 -1.54
N ILE A 65 -12.31 8.11 -1.24
CA ILE A 65 -13.54 7.72 -1.91
C ILE A 65 -13.61 8.38 -3.31
N LYS A 66 -14.62 8.00 -4.08
CA LYS A 66 -14.86 8.58 -5.41
C LYS A 66 -14.91 10.11 -5.35
N ASN A 67 -14.30 10.74 -6.34
CA ASN A 67 -14.16 12.19 -6.54
C ASN A 67 -13.26 12.92 -5.52
N GLU A 68 -12.63 12.22 -4.57
CA GLU A 68 -11.65 12.85 -3.68
C GLU A 68 -10.32 13.11 -4.39
N ASP A 69 -9.71 14.24 -4.07
CA ASP A 69 -8.41 14.64 -4.61
C ASP A 69 -7.29 13.68 -4.18
N ARG A 70 -6.44 13.31 -5.15
CA ARG A 70 -5.31 12.38 -4.99
C ARG A 70 -4.00 13.10 -4.72
N LYS A 71 -3.96 14.43 -4.67
CA LYS A 71 -2.74 15.23 -4.46
C LYS A 71 -1.92 14.75 -3.27
N LYS A 72 -2.54 14.54 -2.12
CA LYS A 72 -1.84 14.09 -0.90
C LYS A 72 -1.20 12.70 -1.06
N ALA A 73 -1.87 11.77 -1.76
CA ALA A 73 -1.27 10.47 -2.07
C ALA A 73 -0.04 10.64 -2.98
N LYS A 74 -0.17 11.44 -4.04
CA LYS A 74 0.92 11.70 -4.99
C LYS A 74 2.12 12.37 -4.32
N GLU A 75 1.89 13.37 -3.47
CA GLU A 75 2.95 14.04 -2.69
C GLU A 75 3.64 13.06 -1.73
N HIS A 76 2.89 12.19 -1.08
CA HIS A 76 3.46 11.17 -0.20
C HIS A 76 4.32 10.17 -0.96
N LEU A 77 3.81 9.60 -2.06
CA LEU A 77 4.56 8.68 -2.90
C LEU A 77 5.81 9.34 -3.50
N LYS A 78 5.70 10.60 -3.92
CA LYS A 78 6.84 11.41 -4.38
C LYS A 78 7.92 11.56 -3.30
N ALA A 79 7.52 11.81 -2.05
CA ALA A 79 8.47 11.90 -0.93
C ALA A 79 9.18 10.56 -0.67
N ILE A 80 8.46 9.43 -0.76
CA ILE A 80 9.05 8.09 -0.64
C ILE A 80 10.05 7.83 -1.78
N PHE A 81 9.67 8.14 -3.02
CA PHE A 81 10.51 7.87 -4.18
C PHE A 81 11.71 8.81 -4.28
N LEU A 82 11.71 9.96 -3.58
CA LEU A 82 12.79 10.96 -3.65
C LEU A 82 14.18 10.35 -3.45
N ASN A 83 14.30 9.42 -2.50
CA ASN A 83 15.55 8.75 -2.17
C ASN A 83 15.72 7.39 -2.84
N ALA A 84 14.70 6.88 -3.54
CA ALA A 84 14.71 5.55 -4.13
C ALA A 84 15.78 5.40 -5.21
N ASN A 85 16.48 4.28 -5.23
CA ASN A 85 17.39 3.92 -6.33
C ASN A 85 16.79 2.86 -7.26
N HIS A 86 15.88 2.05 -6.73
CA HIS A 86 15.22 0.95 -7.43
C HIS A 86 13.71 1.00 -7.17
N LEU A 87 12.93 0.91 -8.23
CA LEU A 87 11.49 0.68 -8.18
C LEU A 87 11.19 -0.59 -8.96
N PHE A 88 10.57 -1.59 -8.35
CA PHE A 88 9.91 -2.66 -9.08
C PHE A 88 8.41 -2.36 -9.14
N VAL A 89 7.84 -2.34 -10.34
CA VAL A 89 6.43 -1.98 -10.58
C VAL A 89 5.69 -3.18 -11.14
N TYR A 90 4.69 -3.62 -10.40
CA TYR A 90 3.75 -4.65 -10.80
C TYR A 90 2.35 -4.04 -10.97
N ASP A 91 1.89 -3.94 -12.22
CA ASP A 91 0.50 -3.57 -12.54
C ASP A 91 -0.04 -4.35 -13.75
N LYS A 92 -0.96 -5.28 -13.49
CA LYS A 92 -1.60 -6.12 -14.53
C LYS A 92 -2.37 -5.33 -15.60
N PHE A 93 -2.69 -4.07 -15.33
CA PHE A 93 -3.37 -3.18 -16.28
C PHE A 93 -2.44 -2.13 -16.90
N ILE A 94 -1.13 -2.21 -16.67
CA ILE A 94 -0.15 -1.24 -17.19
C ILE A 94 -0.27 -1.04 -18.70
N ASN A 95 -0.51 -2.13 -19.44
CA ASN A 95 -0.63 -2.11 -20.89
C ASN A 95 -1.85 -1.35 -21.39
N LYS A 96 -2.94 -1.33 -20.61
CA LYS A 96 -4.15 -0.57 -20.92
C LYS A 96 -4.03 0.88 -20.43
N ASN A 97 -3.31 1.11 -19.34
CA ASN A 97 -3.27 2.37 -18.60
C ASN A 97 -1.93 3.12 -18.75
N GLN A 98 -1.24 2.94 -19.89
CA GLN A 98 0.10 3.50 -20.12
C GLN A 98 0.13 5.02 -19.95
N LYS A 99 -0.91 5.74 -20.39
CA LYS A 99 -0.98 7.20 -20.27
C LYS A 99 -0.96 7.64 -18.82
N GLN A 100 -1.69 6.95 -17.96
CA GLN A 100 -1.76 7.25 -16.52
C GLN A 100 -0.45 6.90 -15.84
N PHE A 101 0.18 5.78 -16.23
CA PHE A 101 1.50 5.43 -15.70
C PHE A 101 2.58 6.44 -16.08
N ILE A 102 2.58 6.92 -17.33
CA ILE A 102 3.50 7.98 -17.79
C ILE A 102 3.30 9.24 -16.94
N LYS A 103 2.06 9.72 -16.77
CA LYS A 103 1.77 10.87 -15.91
C LYS A 103 2.20 10.64 -14.46
N PHE A 104 1.99 9.44 -13.93
CA PHE A 104 2.43 9.08 -12.59
C PHE A 104 3.96 9.18 -12.45
N ALA A 105 4.72 8.64 -13.42
CA ALA A 105 6.17 8.76 -13.45
C ALA A 105 6.62 10.22 -13.61
N GLU A 106 5.95 11.00 -14.45
CA GLU A 106 6.21 12.44 -14.60
C GLU A 106 6.02 13.18 -13.26
N GLU A 107 4.94 12.91 -12.53
CA GLU A 107 4.62 13.64 -11.30
C GLU A 107 5.41 13.17 -10.07
N CYS A 108 5.64 11.85 -9.95
CA CYS A 108 6.07 11.23 -8.69
C CYS A 108 7.50 10.70 -8.71
N PHE A 109 8.06 10.30 -9.84
CA PHE A 109 9.41 9.70 -9.85
C PHE A 109 10.49 10.77 -9.73
N PRO A 110 11.60 10.48 -9.03
CA PRO A 110 12.66 11.45 -8.82
C PRO A 110 13.45 11.73 -10.11
N ARG A 111 13.91 12.97 -10.27
CA ARG A 111 14.79 13.40 -11.38
C ARG A 111 16.26 13.16 -11.03
N LYS A 112 16.58 11.88 -10.79
CA LYS A 112 17.92 11.35 -10.59
C LYS A 112 18.02 9.97 -11.25
N LYS A 113 19.21 9.38 -11.26
CA LYS A 113 19.41 7.98 -11.64
C LYS A 113 18.46 7.06 -10.85
N LEU A 114 17.68 6.27 -11.58
CA LEU A 114 16.64 5.40 -11.04
C LEU A 114 16.55 4.13 -11.90
N ASN A 115 16.56 2.98 -11.26
CA ASN A 115 16.34 1.70 -11.92
C ASN A 115 14.87 1.30 -11.76
N ILE A 116 14.14 1.20 -12.87
CA ILE A 116 12.72 0.85 -12.92
C ILE A 116 12.62 -0.56 -13.51
N PHE A 117 12.20 -1.50 -12.67
CA PHE A 117 12.02 -2.90 -13.00
C PHE A 117 10.56 -3.24 -13.22
N TYR A 118 10.28 -4.13 -14.15
CA TYR A 118 8.95 -4.67 -14.42
C TYR A 118 9.01 -6.20 -14.64
N PRO A 119 7.91 -6.94 -14.42
CA PRO A 119 7.88 -8.40 -14.57
C PRO A 119 8.23 -8.86 -15.99
N ILE A 120 8.77 -10.08 -16.10
CA ILE A 120 9.10 -10.71 -17.40
C ILE A 120 7.83 -11.18 -18.13
N GLU A 121 6.80 -11.59 -17.39
CA GLU A 121 5.51 -12.10 -17.87
C GLU A 121 4.87 -11.22 -18.97
N ASN A 122 4.45 -11.84 -20.08
CA ASN A 122 3.99 -11.12 -21.30
C ASN A 122 2.83 -10.15 -21.07
N ILE A 123 1.91 -10.45 -20.15
CA ILE A 123 0.73 -9.58 -19.88
C ILE A 123 1.13 -8.31 -19.13
N MET A 124 2.23 -8.37 -18.37
CA MET A 124 2.70 -7.34 -17.42
C MET A 124 3.99 -6.66 -17.87
N LYS A 125 4.63 -7.23 -18.89
CA LYS A 125 5.80 -6.69 -19.56
C LYS A 125 5.52 -5.28 -20.06
N PHE A 126 6.43 -4.36 -19.73
CA PHE A 126 6.32 -3.01 -20.27
C PHE A 126 6.57 -3.03 -21.78
N PRO A 127 5.66 -2.43 -22.57
CA PRO A 127 5.80 -2.41 -24.01
C PRO A 127 6.89 -1.40 -24.39
N LYS A 128 7.56 -1.63 -25.53
CA LYS A 128 8.73 -0.85 -25.95
C LYS A 128 8.45 0.66 -25.99
N ASN A 129 7.27 1.06 -26.45
CA ASN A 129 6.84 2.45 -26.49
C ASN A 129 6.76 3.07 -25.09
N LEU A 130 6.27 2.33 -24.09
CA LEU A 130 6.22 2.80 -22.71
C LEU A 130 7.64 3.00 -22.17
N CYS A 131 8.54 2.03 -22.38
CA CYS A 131 9.93 2.16 -21.95
C CYS A 131 10.62 3.38 -22.58
N SER A 132 10.38 3.65 -23.87
CA SER A 132 10.88 4.85 -24.56
C SER A 132 10.30 6.14 -23.97
N ASN A 133 8.99 6.17 -23.70
CA ASN A 133 8.34 7.34 -23.09
C ASN A 133 8.93 7.66 -21.72
N LEU A 134 9.16 6.64 -20.88
CA LEU A 134 9.79 6.83 -19.57
C LEU A 134 11.22 7.38 -19.69
N LYS A 135 12.03 6.86 -20.61
CA LYS A 135 13.38 7.37 -20.87
C LYS A 135 13.39 8.81 -21.41
N ASN A 136 12.34 9.21 -22.12
CA ASN A 136 12.18 10.58 -22.59
C ASN A 136 11.83 11.56 -21.46
N ILE A 137 11.15 11.10 -20.39
CA ILE A 137 10.92 11.92 -19.20
C ILE A 137 12.25 12.25 -18.51
N TYR A 138 13.11 11.26 -18.31
CA TYR A 138 14.43 11.46 -17.72
C TYR A 138 15.45 10.43 -18.22
N LYS A 139 16.52 10.91 -18.87
CA LYS A 139 17.48 10.07 -19.61
C LYS A 139 18.29 9.12 -18.73
N GLU A 140 18.47 9.44 -17.45
CA GLU A 140 19.22 8.60 -16.50
C GLU A 140 18.36 7.49 -15.88
N TRP A 141 17.09 7.37 -16.25
CA TRP A 141 16.27 6.25 -15.83
C TRP A 141 16.60 5.00 -16.64
N LEU A 142 16.92 3.92 -15.94
CA LEU A 142 17.12 2.60 -16.52
C LEU A 142 15.83 1.80 -16.37
N VAL A 143 15.11 1.61 -17.47
CA VAL A 143 13.86 0.81 -17.52
C VAL A 143 14.18 -0.55 -18.11
N VAL A 144 14.08 -1.61 -17.31
CA VAL A 144 14.51 -2.97 -17.67
C VAL A 144 13.63 -4.06 -17.05
N GLU A 145 13.61 -5.22 -17.68
CA GLU A 145 12.99 -6.42 -17.12
C GLU A 145 13.66 -6.82 -15.79
N ASN A 146 12.85 -7.21 -14.82
CA ASN A 146 13.33 -7.77 -13.57
C ASN A 146 13.86 -9.18 -13.81
N LYS A 147 15.15 -9.41 -13.59
CA LYS A 147 15.76 -10.75 -13.73
C LYS A 147 15.76 -11.57 -12.44
N ASP A 148 15.27 -11.00 -11.35
CA ASP A 148 15.16 -11.66 -10.05
C ASP A 148 13.98 -12.63 -10.08
N ALA A 149 14.28 -13.93 -10.16
CA ALA A 149 13.28 -14.99 -10.30
C ALA A 149 12.35 -15.07 -9.07
N GLU A 150 12.90 -14.90 -7.87
CA GLU A 150 12.13 -14.94 -6.62
C GLU A 150 11.11 -13.81 -6.55
N ILE A 151 11.51 -12.58 -6.92
CA ILE A 151 10.58 -11.45 -6.99
C ILE A 151 9.52 -11.70 -8.08
N ASN A 152 9.91 -12.19 -9.25
CA ASN A 152 8.94 -12.45 -10.31
C ASN A 152 7.90 -13.49 -9.88
N GLU A 153 8.32 -14.61 -9.28
CA GLU A 153 7.42 -15.66 -8.78
C GLU A 153 6.54 -15.15 -7.63
N LYS A 154 7.12 -14.42 -6.66
CA LYS A 154 6.39 -13.89 -5.51
C LYS A 154 5.25 -12.96 -5.90
N TYR A 155 5.43 -12.16 -6.95
CA TYR A 155 4.43 -11.21 -7.43
C TYR A 155 3.64 -11.74 -8.61
N ASP A 156 3.83 -13.00 -9.00
CA ASP A 156 3.15 -13.56 -10.15
C ASP A 156 1.65 -13.79 -9.88
N TYR A 157 0.82 -13.56 -10.90
CA TYR A 157 -0.66 -13.73 -10.85
C TYR A 157 -1.38 -13.05 -9.66
N LEU A 158 -0.76 -12.07 -8.99
CA LEU A 158 -1.39 -11.38 -7.87
C LEU A 158 -2.53 -10.45 -8.31
N HIS A 159 -3.56 -10.36 -7.47
CA HIS A 159 -4.70 -9.51 -7.76
C HIS A 159 -4.34 -8.01 -7.69
N ASP A 160 -3.69 -7.63 -6.60
CA ASP A 160 -3.33 -6.25 -6.26
C ASP A 160 -2.11 -5.77 -7.03
N ARG A 161 -1.84 -4.47 -6.92
CA ARG A 161 -0.72 -3.85 -7.61
C ARG A 161 0.32 -3.38 -6.64
N TYR A 162 1.58 -3.52 -7.03
CA TYR A 162 2.69 -3.36 -6.11
C TYR A 162 3.72 -2.42 -6.70
N ILE A 163 4.24 -1.54 -5.85
CA ILE A 163 5.49 -0.84 -6.11
C ILE A 163 6.43 -1.20 -4.97
N ILE A 164 7.56 -1.82 -5.30
CA ILE A 164 8.60 -2.15 -4.33
C ILE A 164 9.74 -1.15 -4.46
N VAL A 165 10.06 -0.47 -3.37
CA VAL A 165 11.08 0.57 -3.32
C VAL A 165 12.31 0.02 -2.61
N ASP A 166 13.43 -0.04 -3.33
CA ASP A 166 14.75 -0.49 -2.83
C ASP A 166 14.74 -1.83 -2.09
N LYS A 167 13.78 -2.72 -2.41
CA LYS A 167 13.52 -3.99 -1.70
C LYS A 167 13.27 -3.83 -0.18
N LYS A 168 12.86 -2.64 0.26
CA LYS A 168 12.62 -2.30 1.68
C LYS A 168 11.19 -1.87 1.98
N ILE A 169 10.54 -1.22 1.02
CA ILE A 169 9.18 -0.71 1.20
C ILE A 169 8.29 -1.35 0.14
N GLN A 170 7.17 -1.92 0.59
CA GLN A 170 6.09 -2.36 -0.27
C GLN A 170 4.95 -1.35 -0.23
N ILE A 171 4.58 -0.86 -1.40
CA ILE A 171 3.37 -0.07 -1.62
C ILE A 171 2.36 -0.95 -2.33
N ILE A 172 1.20 -1.17 -1.72
CA ILE A 172 0.08 -1.93 -2.29
C ILE A 172 -0.98 -0.95 -2.77
N LEU A 173 -1.39 -1.04 -4.02
CA LEU A 173 -2.42 -0.20 -4.64
C LEU A 173 -3.68 -1.03 -4.91
N THR A 174 -4.74 -0.85 -4.12
CA THR A 174 -5.95 -1.70 -4.16
C THR A 174 -6.76 -1.56 -5.44
N SER A 175 -6.65 -0.43 -6.16
CA SER A 175 -7.23 -0.22 -7.50
C SER A 175 -6.20 0.20 -8.58
N GLY A 176 -4.90 0.24 -8.25
CA GLY A 176 -3.79 0.39 -9.23
C GLY A 176 -3.47 1.84 -9.56
N ILE A 177 -2.51 2.06 -10.45
CA ILE A 177 -1.99 3.42 -10.74
C ILE A 177 -3.02 4.27 -11.48
N ASP A 178 -3.87 3.66 -12.29
CA ASP A 178 -4.94 4.35 -13.01
C ASP A 178 -5.90 5.09 -12.05
N ASN A 179 -6.30 4.45 -10.96
CA ASN A 179 -7.19 5.04 -9.94
C ASN A 179 -6.45 5.93 -8.93
N LEU A 180 -5.11 5.92 -8.91
CA LEU A 180 -4.33 6.98 -8.25
C LEU A 180 -4.33 8.26 -9.10
N MET A 181 -4.35 8.13 -10.43
CA MET A 181 -4.29 9.25 -11.37
C MET A 181 -5.67 9.76 -11.80
N ASN A 182 -6.74 9.01 -11.52
CA ASN A 182 -8.13 9.36 -11.78
C ASN A 182 -8.95 9.34 -10.46
N ILE A 183 -9.95 10.21 -10.35
CA ILE A 183 -10.84 10.32 -9.18
C ILE A 183 -12.19 9.62 -9.39
N GLU A 184 -12.47 9.05 -10.56
CA GLU A 184 -13.77 8.44 -10.89
C GLU A 184 -14.18 7.27 -9.99
N LYS A 185 -13.22 6.64 -9.31
CA LYS A 185 -13.41 5.51 -8.40
C LYS A 185 -12.71 5.76 -7.07
N ASP A 186 -13.00 4.89 -6.11
CA ASP A 186 -12.26 4.80 -4.87
C ASP A 186 -10.83 4.27 -5.11
N PHE A 187 -9.93 4.68 -4.22
CA PHE A 187 -8.55 4.24 -4.24
C PHE A 187 -8.00 4.22 -2.83
N THR A 188 -7.34 3.11 -2.52
CA THR A 188 -6.61 2.90 -1.27
C THR A 188 -5.21 2.45 -1.60
N TYR A 189 -4.25 2.94 -0.82
CA TYR A 189 -2.92 2.37 -0.81
C TYR A 189 -2.45 2.07 0.61
N ILE A 190 -1.61 1.04 0.70
CA ILE A 190 -1.00 0.56 1.94
C ILE A 190 0.52 0.65 1.76
N ILE A 191 1.22 1.10 2.80
CA ILE A 191 2.67 1.11 2.88
C ILE A 191 3.11 0.27 4.06
N ARG A 192 4.07 -0.60 3.82
CA ARG A 192 4.73 -1.40 4.85
C ARG A 192 6.18 -1.71 4.52
N GLU A 193 6.92 -2.10 5.55
CA GLU A 193 8.28 -2.65 5.42
C GLU A 193 8.23 -4.05 4.80
N LEU A 194 9.34 -4.46 4.15
CA LEU A 194 9.51 -5.77 3.50
C LEU A 194 10.45 -6.68 4.26
#